data_AF-A0A529LCC4-F1
#
_entry.id   AF-A0A529LCC4-F1
#
_cell.length_a   1.000
_cell.length_b   1.000
_cell.length_c   1.000
_cell.angle_alpha   90.00
_cell.angle_beta   90.00
_cell.angle_gamma   90.00
#
_symmetry.space_group_name_H-M   'P 1'
#
loop_
_entity.id
_entity.type
_entity.pdbx_description
1 polymer ?
#
loop_
_entity_poly.entity_id
_entity_poly.type
_entity_poly.pdbx_seq_one_letter_code
_entity_poly.pdbx_strand_id
1 'polypeptide(L)' 'MNAIDTRVLPTKRKQVALFSSDPNFTRDVTTRLDALAIYDVKVSEAVEFL' A
#
# COMPACT_ATOMS: atom_id res chain seq x y z
N MET A 1 13.30 16.81 9.40
CA MET A 1 12.45 15.62 9.25
C MET A 1 11.00 16.08 9.32
N ASN A 2 10.25 16.03 8.22
CA ASN A 2 8.85 16.47 8.22
C ASN A 2 7.99 15.31 8.75
N ALA A 3 7.54 15.43 9.99
CA ALA A 3 6.59 14.47 10.57
C ALA A 3 5.24 14.59 9.85
N ILE A 4 4.62 13.45 9.54
CA ILE A 4 3.29 13.40 8.94
C ILE A 4 2.28 13.90 10.00
N ASP A 5 1.58 14.99 9.71
CA ASP A 5 0.50 15.49 10.57
C ASP A 5 -0.71 14.56 10.47
N THR A 6 -1.04 13.88 11.56
CA THR A 6 -2.14 12.92 11.63
C THR A 6 -3.52 13.57 11.62
N ARG A 7 -3.61 14.89 11.78
CA ARG A 7 -4.88 15.65 11.70
C ARG A 7 -5.30 15.93 10.27
N VAL A 8 -4.36 15.87 9.33
CA VAL A 8 -4.61 16.03 7.90
C VAL A 8 -4.61 14.65 7.28
N LEU A 9 -5.81 14.08 7.10
CA LEU A 9 -5.96 12.88 6.28
C LEU A 9 -5.43 13.21 4.87
N PRO A 10 -4.40 12.51 4.36
CA PRO A 10 -3.89 12.77 3.02
C PRO A 10 -5.03 12.53 2.02
N THR A 11 -5.51 13.62 1.42
CA THR A 11 -6.66 13.63 0.49
C THR A 11 -6.37 12.88 -0.82
N LYS A 12 -5.09 12.60 -1.10
CA LYS A 12 -4.64 11.79 -2.23
C LYS A 12 -3.61 10.77 -1.75
N ARG A 13 -4.09 9.59 -1.36
CA ARG A 13 -3.21 8.44 -1.16
C ARG A 13 -2.71 7.94 -2.51
N LYS A 14 -1.42 7.63 -2.61
CA LYS A 14 -0.83 7.04 -3.80
C LYS A 14 -1.30 5.59 -3.91
N GLN A 15 -1.93 5.23 -5.03
CA GLN A 15 -2.32 3.86 -5.27
C GLN A 15 -1.12 3.03 -5.68
N VAL A 16 -0.96 1.86 -5.05
CA VAL A 16 0.10 0.89 -5.36
C VAL A 16 -0.57 -0.45 -5.58
N ALA A 17 -0.34 -1.04 -6.75
CA ALA A 17 -0.77 -2.40 -7.05
C ALA A 17 0.37 -3.37 -6.72
N LEU A 18 0.10 -4.35 -5.85
CA LEU A 18 1.09 -5.33 -5.39
C LEU A 18 0.81 -6.71 -6.00
N PHE A 19 1.83 -7.28 -6.65
CA PHE A 19 1.81 -8.62 -7.25
C PHE A 19 2.89 -9.47 -6.62
N SER A 20 2.48 -10.60 -6.06
CA SER A 20 3.39 -11.61 -5.54
C SER A 20 2.65 -12.94 -5.44
N SER A 21 3.33 -14.03 -5.80
CA SER A 21 2.90 -15.40 -5.53
C SER A 21 3.23 -15.87 -4.12
N ASP A 22 4.08 -15.13 -3.40
CA ASP A 22 4.42 -15.38 -2.00
C ASP A 22 3.45 -14.65 -1.06
N PRO A 23 2.62 -15.38 -0.29
CA PRO A 23 1.64 -14.78 0.63
C PRO A 23 2.29 -14.08 1.83
N ASN A 24 3.48 -14.51 2.27
CA ASN A 24 4.20 -13.86 3.36
C ASN A 24 4.74 -12.50 2.91
N PHE A 25 5.31 -12.44 1.71
CA PHE A 25 5.76 -11.18 1.10
C PHE A 25 4.59 -10.20 0.92
N THR A 26 3.45 -10.67 0.41
CA THR A 26 2.24 -9.84 0.25
C THR A 26 1.81 -9.23 1.56
N ARG A 27 1.76 -10.04 2.63
CA ARG A 27 1.37 -9.59 3.97
C ARG A 27 2.34 -8.54 4.53
N ASP A 28 3.64 -8.79 4.45
CA ASP A 28 4.66 -7.91 5.01
C ASP A 28 4.70 -6.55 4.30
N VAL A 29 4.62 -6.56 2.97
CA VAL A 29 4.66 -5.33 2.17
C VAL A 29 3.38 -4.52 2.35
N THR A 30 2.21 -5.17 2.36
CA THR A 30 0.92 -4.49 2.60
C THR A 30 0.94 -3.81 3.97
N THR A 31 1.36 -4.53 5.02
CA THR A 31 1.43 -3.99 6.38
C THR A 31 2.36 -2.77 6.48
N ARG A 32 3.51 -2.81 5.80
CA ARG A 32 4.47 -1.68 5.80
C ARG A 32 3.94 -0.49 5.02
N LEU A 33 3.29 -0.71 3.88
CA LEU A 33 2.73 0.38 3.07
C LEU A 33 1.50 1.02 3.74
N ASP A 34 0.65 0.23 4.40
CA ASP A 34 -0.48 0.73 5.19
C ASP A 34 0.00 1.61 6.36
N ALA A 35 1.09 1.20 7.04
CA ALA A 35 1.67 1.97 8.13
C ALA A 35 2.18 3.36 7.71
N LEU A 36 2.50 3.55 6.42
CA LEU A 36 2.95 4.85 5.91
C LEU A 36 1.80 5.84 5.72
N ALA A 37 0.53 5.42 5.82
CA ALA A 37 -0.70 6.23 5.70
C ALA A 37 -0.86 7.09 4.42
N ILE A 38 0.14 7.05 3.54
CA ILE A 38 0.22 7.76 2.25
C ILE A 38 -0.20 6.85 1.10
N TYR A 39 -0.17 5.54 1.30
CA TYR A 39 -0.48 4.57 0.26
C TYR A 39 -1.86 3.95 0.44
N ASP A 40 -2.50 3.67 -0.68
CA ASP A 40 -3.67 2.82 -0.79
C ASP A 40 -3.23 1.58 -1.57
N VAL A 41 -3.11 0.45 -0.88
CA VAL A 41 -2.55 -0.78 -1.44
C VAL A 41 -3.66 -1.63 -2.00
N LYS A 42 -3.62 -1.88 -3.32
CA LYS A 42 -4.48 -2.85 -3.97
C LYS A 42 -3.68 -4.14 -4.19
N VAL A 43 -4.03 -5.19 -3.45
CA VAL A 43 -3.55 -6.54 -3.76
C VAL A 43 -4.38 -7.03 -4.94
N SER A 44 -3.72 -7.27 -6.06
CA SER A 44 -4.37 -7.71 -7.29
C SER A 44 -3.80 -9.06 -7.70
N GLU A 45 -4.67 -9.93 -8.20
CA GLU A 45 -4.22 -11.20 -8.76
C GLU A 45 -3.54 -10.96 -10.12
N ALA A 46 -2.58 -11.80 -10.47
CA ALA A 46 -1.86 -11.72 -11.75
C ALA A 46 -2.81 -11.77 -12.97
N VAL A 47 -4.01 -12.33 -12.79
CA VAL A 47 -5.09 -12.35 -13.79
C VAL A 47 -5.62 -10.96 -14.15
N GLU A 48 -5.54 -9.95 -13.26
CA GLU A 48 -6.07 -8.61 -13.53
C GLU A 48 -5.20 -7.77 -14.50
N PHE A 49 -4.06 -8.31 -14.98
CA PHE A 49 -3.09 -7.62 -15.84
C PHE A 49 -2.98 -8.19 -17.26
N LEU A 50 -3.71 -9.28 -17.55
CA LEU A 50 -3.83 -9.89 -18.87
C LEU A 50 -5.01 -9.27 -19.64
#